data_AF-A0A1S8A595-F1
#
_entry.id   AF-A0A1S8A595-F1
#
_cell.length_a   1.000
_cell.length_b   1.000
_cell.length_c   1.000
_cell.angle_alpha   90.00
_cell.angle_beta   90.00
_cell.angle_gamma   90.00
#
_symmetry.space_group_name_H-M   'P 1'
#
loop_
_entity.id
_entity.type
_entity.pdbx_description
1 polymer ?
#
loop_
_entity_poly.entity_id
_entity_poly.type
_entity_poly.pdbx_seq_one_letter_code
_entity_poly.pdbx_strand_id
1 'polypeptide(L)'
;MFESQQSWLPTTSYNDVNNREKEWRSWLEQETKNRLVYNWVMVDQELSLFHDTAPMLATSKIYAPLPGPEQLWASESADQWVAAVQAMSNLPADAGLQQLRSTPALLTPSLSVLFQEFVCDNTASQQMSSLTPCQLRLLLHPLHALQWHQQEISNYFANISSMPAMSPIAGNSNTNDNGGASNAQNNHAGMRQQHDVQSLLQKWFRTVTVHLSADPTCVASMTNLVLYHLIALNGLTNFPAIEALARLHGSIWEQSPGRAHCIRHGGEAVYHCGQVIRLIRTIPANRLPVWWSAAVYRAIMILWADSILRKQQQQSSQGGIGMGLPMGVGGMMTGSSQLSPIAIDQVGPEDPGLWMVWNHKGTAVLSNPNGTNTNLDNPPEILTFALNLLGSGAASRFTDGIKRKIGRLAQAWGV
;
A
#
# COMPACT_ATOMS: atom_id res chain seq x y z
N MET A 1 -16.71 10.01 -22.91
CA MET A 1 -17.47 10.07 -21.65
C MET A 1 -18.11 8.69 -21.53
N PHE A 2 -17.63 7.84 -20.64
CA PHE A 2 -18.12 6.46 -20.56
C PHE A 2 -19.54 6.49 -19.99
N GLU A 3 -20.54 6.33 -20.86
CA GLU A 3 -21.94 6.17 -20.45
C GLU A 3 -22.06 4.99 -19.49
N SER A 4 -22.98 5.08 -18.52
CA SER A 4 -23.26 3.99 -17.58
C SER A 4 -23.75 2.76 -18.35
N GLN A 5 -22.88 1.78 -18.52
CA GLN A 5 -23.28 0.49 -19.07
C GLN A 5 -23.83 -0.35 -17.93
N GLN A 6 -25.12 -0.72 -18.01
CA GLN A 6 -25.67 -1.74 -17.12
C GLN A 6 -24.86 -3.03 -17.29
N SER A 7 -24.65 -3.78 -16.21
CA SER A 7 -24.12 -5.15 -16.29
C SER A 7 -24.92 -5.92 -17.34
N TRP A 8 -24.20 -6.39 -18.36
CA TRP A 8 -24.85 -7.04 -19.50
C TRP A 8 -25.51 -8.33 -19.02
N LEU A 9 -26.78 -8.47 -19.37
CA LEU A 9 -27.59 -9.63 -19.08
C LEU A 9 -28.16 -10.18 -20.39
N PRO A 10 -28.24 -11.50 -20.54
CA PRO A 10 -28.76 -12.11 -21.75
C PRO A 10 -30.18 -11.62 -22.08
N THR A 11 -30.35 -11.18 -23.32
CA THR A 11 -31.55 -10.46 -23.79
C THR A 11 -32.64 -11.37 -24.35
N THR A 12 -32.30 -12.60 -24.76
CA THR A 12 -33.18 -13.45 -25.56
C THR A 12 -33.20 -14.91 -25.11
N SER A 13 -34.28 -15.64 -25.42
CA SER A 13 -34.53 -17.03 -24.99
C SER A 13 -33.43 -17.99 -25.43
N TYR A 14 -32.87 -18.75 -24.50
CA TYR A 14 -31.83 -19.76 -24.77
C TYR A 14 -32.31 -20.98 -25.58
N ASN A 15 -33.59 -21.02 -25.97
CA ASN A 15 -34.17 -22.16 -26.67
C ASN A 15 -33.65 -22.35 -28.11
N ASP A 16 -32.96 -21.34 -28.67
CA ASP A 16 -32.30 -21.42 -29.99
C ASP A 16 -30.77 -21.38 -29.83
N VAL A 17 -30.07 -22.34 -30.44
CA VAL A 17 -28.60 -22.46 -30.47
C VAL A 17 -27.94 -21.21 -31.06
N ASN A 18 -28.48 -20.67 -32.15
CA ASN A 18 -27.93 -19.46 -32.79
C ASN A 18 -28.05 -18.24 -31.87
N ASN A 19 -29.09 -18.25 -31.06
CA ASN A 19 -29.37 -17.18 -30.13
C ASN A 19 -28.45 -17.24 -28.90
N ARG A 20 -28.18 -18.45 -28.38
CA ARG A 20 -27.18 -18.67 -27.31
C ARG A 20 -25.79 -18.22 -27.70
N GLU A 21 -25.33 -18.58 -28.89
CA GLU A 21 -24.01 -18.21 -29.39
C GLU A 21 -23.87 -16.69 -29.56
N LYS A 22 -24.91 -16.04 -30.09
CA LYS A 22 -24.94 -14.58 -30.26
C LYS A 22 -24.91 -13.85 -28.91
N GLU A 23 -25.69 -14.31 -27.94
CA GLU A 23 -25.75 -13.76 -26.58
C GLU A 23 -24.40 -13.94 -25.87
N TRP A 24 -23.82 -15.14 -25.88
CA TRP A 24 -22.51 -15.38 -25.28
C TRP A 24 -21.41 -14.49 -25.89
N ARG A 25 -21.38 -14.33 -27.22
CA ARG A 25 -20.41 -13.43 -27.87
C ARG A 25 -20.61 -11.97 -27.50
N SER A 26 -21.85 -11.51 -27.40
CA SER A 26 -22.16 -10.15 -26.96
C SER A 26 -21.73 -9.92 -25.50
N TRP A 27 -21.97 -10.90 -24.61
CA TRP A 27 -21.47 -10.87 -23.24
C TRP A 27 -19.95 -10.80 -23.22
N LEU A 28 -19.28 -11.66 -23.98
CA LEU A 28 -17.83 -11.76 -24.02
C LEU A 28 -17.19 -10.45 -24.48
N GLU A 29 -17.76 -9.80 -25.51
CA GLU A 29 -17.30 -8.49 -25.98
C GLU A 29 -17.42 -7.42 -24.89
N GLN A 30 -18.55 -7.38 -24.18
CA GLN A 30 -18.77 -6.42 -23.10
C GLN A 30 -17.85 -6.70 -21.90
N GLU A 31 -17.72 -7.95 -21.50
CA GLU A 31 -16.85 -8.36 -20.39
C GLU A 31 -15.38 -8.08 -20.71
N THR A 32 -14.96 -8.25 -21.96
CA THR A 32 -13.62 -7.86 -22.43
C THR A 32 -13.38 -6.37 -22.21
N LYS A 33 -14.36 -5.51 -22.57
CA LYS A 33 -14.27 -4.05 -22.36
C LYS A 33 -14.21 -3.70 -20.88
N ASN A 34 -15.05 -4.33 -20.06
CA ASN A 34 -15.07 -4.13 -18.60
C ASN A 34 -13.73 -4.50 -17.96
N ARG A 35 -13.21 -5.69 -18.27
CA ARG A 35 -11.91 -6.17 -17.80
C ARG A 35 -10.78 -5.24 -18.24
N LEU A 36 -10.82 -4.75 -19.47
CA LEU A 36 -9.83 -3.79 -19.98
C LEU A 36 -9.83 -2.48 -19.18
N VAL A 37 -11.01 -1.93 -18.85
CA VAL A 37 -11.11 -0.72 -18.02
C VAL A 37 -10.44 -0.93 -16.67
N TYR A 38 -10.71 -2.05 -16.01
CA TYR A 38 -10.16 -2.32 -14.68
C TYR A 38 -8.69 -2.75 -14.68
N ASN A 39 -8.20 -3.35 -15.76
CA ASN A 39 -6.76 -3.53 -15.96
C ASN A 39 -6.03 -2.19 -15.99
N TRP A 40 -6.58 -1.17 -16.66
CA TRP A 40 -6.01 0.18 -16.64
C TRP A 40 -6.07 0.82 -15.25
N VAL A 41 -7.13 0.58 -14.47
CA VAL A 41 -7.17 1.02 -13.06
C VAL A 41 -6.05 0.40 -12.24
N MET A 42 -5.79 -0.91 -12.40
CA MET A 42 -4.69 -1.58 -11.70
C MET A 42 -3.32 -1.02 -12.11
N VAL A 43 -3.10 -0.81 -13.41
CA VAL A 43 -1.85 -0.25 -13.96
C VAL A 43 -1.63 1.19 -13.51
N ASP A 44 -2.66 2.04 -13.57
CA ASP A 44 -2.61 3.43 -13.08
C ASP A 44 -2.16 3.47 -11.62
N GLN A 45 -2.77 2.64 -10.78
CA GLN A 45 -2.37 2.57 -9.37
C GLN A 45 -0.91 2.14 -9.19
N GLU A 46 -0.47 1.10 -9.89
CA GLU A 46 0.91 0.59 -9.76
C GLU A 46 1.92 1.64 -10.22
N LEU A 47 1.69 2.27 -11.37
CA LEU A 47 2.55 3.33 -11.87
C LEU A 47 2.60 4.50 -10.88
N SER A 48 1.45 4.97 -10.41
CA SER A 48 1.39 6.06 -9.43
C SER A 48 2.10 5.72 -8.12
N LEU A 49 1.95 4.48 -7.63
CA LEU A 49 2.57 4.02 -6.39
C LEU A 49 4.10 3.98 -6.50
N PHE A 50 4.65 3.51 -7.62
CA PHE A 50 6.11 3.38 -7.78
C PHE A 50 6.81 4.63 -8.32
N HIS A 51 6.05 5.63 -8.80
CA HIS A 51 6.59 6.93 -9.23
C HIS A 51 6.30 8.05 -8.23
N ASP A 52 5.68 7.74 -7.08
CA ASP A 52 5.24 8.72 -6.09
C ASP A 52 4.44 9.85 -6.74
N THR A 53 3.36 9.47 -7.44
CA THR A 53 2.41 10.41 -8.04
C THR A 53 0.97 10.05 -7.65
N ALA A 54 0.05 10.99 -7.84
CA ALA A 54 -1.37 10.72 -7.66
C ALA A 54 -1.87 9.71 -8.71
N PRO A 55 -2.75 8.75 -8.34
CA PRO A 55 -3.53 8.00 -9.31
C PRO A 55 -4.28 8.94 -10.27
N MET A 56 -4.16 8.72 -11.58
CA MET A 56 -4.69 9.63 -12.58
C MET A 56 -6.16 9.38 -12.89
N LEU A 57 -6.62 8.14 -12.75
CA LEU A 57 -8.00 7.77 -13.09
C LEU A 57 -8.96 8.16 -11.96
N ALA A 58 -9.93 9.03 -12.26
CA ALA A 58 -11.01 9.35 -11.35
C ALA A 58 -12.02 8.19 -11.29
N THR A 59 -11.87 7.29 -10.31
CA THR A 59 -12.74 6.11 -10.14
C THR A 59 -14.21 6.45 -9.93
N SER A 60 -14.51 7.65 -9.41
CA SER A 60 -15.88 8.18 -9.32
C SER A 60 -16.58 8.35 -10.67
N LYS A 61 -15.81 8.42 -11.76
CA LYS A 61 -16.31 8.54 -13.14
C LYS A 61 -16.27 7.21 -13.91
N ILE A 62 -15.87 6.12 -13.27
CA ILE A 62 -15.85 4.78 -13.86
C ILE A 62 -17.15 4.07 -13.48
N TYR A 63 -18.06 4.00 -14.44
CA TYR A 63 -19.37 3.35 -14.29
C TYR A 63 -19.44 1.97 -14.93
N ALA A 64 -18.33 1.48 -15.51
CA ALA A 64 -18.26 0.13 -16.06
C ALA A 64 -18.48 -0.89 -14.92
N PRO A 65 -19.27 -1.96 -15.13
CA PRO A 65 -19.41 -3.06 -14.18
C PRO A 65 -18.05 -3.71 -13.89
N LEU A 66 -17.77 -4.03 -12.63
CA LEU A 66 -16.56 -4.78 -12.25
C LEU A 66 -16.48 -6.12 -13.02
N PRO A 67 -15.28 -6.69 -13.20
CA PRO A 67 -15.12 -7.99 -13.86
C PRO A 67 -16.03 -9.05 -13.23
N GLY A 68 -16.77 -9.75 -14.08
CA GLY A 68 -17.65 -10.84 -13.69
C GLY A 68 -16.89 -12.10 -13.25
N PRO A 69 -17.62 -13.13 -12.78
CA PRO A 69 -17.04 -14.37 -12.30
C PRO A 69 -16.13 -15.06 -13.32
N GLU A 70 -15.00 -15.59 -12.86
CA GLU A 70 -13.99 -16.20 -13.73
C GLU A 70 -14.51 -17.46 -14.45
N GLN A 71 -15.46 -18.19 -13.86
CA GLN A 71 -16.05 -19.38 -14.51
C GLN A 71 -16.81 -19.01 -15.80
N LEU A 72 -17.48 -17.85 -15.83
CA LEU A 72 -18.17 -17.38 -17.04
C LEU A 72 -17.15 -16.96 -18.10
N TRP A 73 -16.08 -16.27 -17.68
CA TRP A 73 -15.04 -15.79 -18.57
C TRP A 73 -14.24 -16.93 -19.19
N ALA A 74 -13.98 -17.99 -18.42
CA ALA A 74 -13.25 -19.16 -18.86
C ALA A 74 -14.07 -20.15 -19.72
N SER A 75 -15.35 -19.87 -19.96
CA SER A 75 -16.20 -20.75 -20.79
C SER A 75 -15.73 -20.72 -22.26
N GLU A 76 -15.52 -21.90 -22.86
CA GLU A 76 -15.02 -22.03 -24.24
C GLU A 76 -16.13 -22.12 -25.29
N SER A 77 -17.39 -22.25 -24.85
CA SER A 77 -18.57 -22.30 -25.71
C SER A 77 -19.79 -21.67 -25.05
N ALA A 78 -20.78 -21.29 -25.86
CA ALA A 78 -22.05 -20.78 -25.35
C ALA A 78 -22.79 -21.78 -24.45
N ASP A 79 -22.67 -23.09 -24.72
CA ASP A 79 -23.28 -24.13 -23.90
C ASP A 79 -22.64 -24.18 -22.50
N GLN A 80 -21.31 -24.12 -22.42
CA GLN A 80 -20.60 -24.07 -21.14
C GLN A 80 -20.94 -22.80 -20.36
N TRP A 81 -21.01 -21.66 -21.06
CA TRP A 81 -21.37 -20.38 -20.46
C TRP A 81 -22.79 -20.41 -19.86
N VAL A 82 -23.78 -20.91 -20.60
CA VAL A 82 -25.16 -21.06 -20.07
C VAL A 82 -25.19 -22.00 -18.87
N ALA A 83 -24.49 -23.13 -18.92
CA ALA A 83 -24.42 -24.07 -17.79
C ALA A 83 -23.81 -23.41 -16.54
N ALA A 84 -22.76 -22.61 -16.71
CA ALA A 84 -22.12 -21.88 -15.62
C ALA A 84 -23.05 -20.77 -15.04
N VAL A 85 -23.78 -20.06 -15.90
CA VAL A 85 -24.81 -19.08 -15.47
C VAL A 85 -25.90 -19.77 -14.65
N GLN A 86 -26.39 -20.93 -15.09
CA GLN A 86 -27.40 -21.72 -14.38
C GLN A 86 -26.88 -22.21 -13.02
N ALA A 87 -25.65 -22.72 -12.98
CA ALA A 87 -25.01 -23.17 -11.75
C ALA A 87 -24.87 -22.04 -10.72
N MET A 88 -24.52 -20.83 -11.15
CA MET A 88 -24.35 -19.66 -10.26
C MET A 88 -25.66 -19.07 -9.75
N SER A 89 -26.76 -19.26 -10.48
CA SER A 89 -28.04 -18.65 -10.13
C SER A 89 -28.88 -19.47 -9.16
N ASN A 90 -28.49 -20.72 -8.85
CA ASN A 90 -29.29 -21.69 -8.08
C ASN A 90 -30.73 -21.84 -8.62
N LEU A 91 -30.96 -21.50 -9.89
CA LEU A 91 -32.27 -21.50 -10.52
C LEU A 91 -32.53 -22.85 -11.22
N PRO A 92 -33.77 -23.39 -11.19
CA PRO A 92 -34.15 -24.52 -12.03
C PRO A 92 -33.94 -24.19 -13.53
N ALA A 93 -33.66 -25.21 -14.35
CA ALA A 93 -33.41 -25.06 -15.80
C ALA A 93 -34.52 -24.29 -16.56
N ASP A 94 -35.73 -24.26 -15.99
CA ASP A 94 -36.93 -23.63 -16.56
C ASP A 94 -37.17 -22.18 -16.08
N ALA A 95 -36.32 -21.64 -15.19
CA ALA A 95 -36.45 -20.29 -14.67
C ALA A 95 -36.17 -19.25 -15.76
N GLY A 96 -37.17 -18.41 -16.05
CA GLY A 96 -37.09 -17.41 -17.10
C GLY A 96 -36.02 -16.34 -16.87
N LEU A 97 -35.52 -15.76 -17.97
CA LEU A 97 -34.50 -14.70 -18.04
C LEU A 97 -34.70 -13.52 -17.08
N GLN A 98 -35.93 -13.24 -16.64
CA GLN A 98 -36.23 -12.16 -15.69
C GLN A 98 -35.73 -12.44 -14.26
N GLN A 99 -35.59 -13.71 -13.86
CA GLN A 99 -35.02 -14.08 -12.55
C GLN A 99 -33.49 -14.04 -12.56
N LEU A 100 -32.86 -14.44 -13.68
CA LEU A 100 -31.43 -14.24 -13.92
C LEU A 100 -31.04 -12.76 -13.88
N ARG A 101 -31.90 -11.87 -14.40
CA ARG A 101 -31.72 -10.41 -14.36
C ARG A 101 -31.76 -9.79 -12.96
N SER A 102 -32.31 -10.51 -11.99
CA SER A 102 -32.42 -10.08 -10.60
C SER A 102 -31.43 -10.81 -9.69
N THR A 103 -30.56 -11.67 -10.24
CA THR A 103 -29.65 -12.49 -9.45
C THR A 103 -28.40 -11.66 -9.07
N PRO A 104 -28.20 -11.33 -7.79
CA PRO A 104 -27.12 -10.43 -7.37
C PRO A 104 -25.72 -10.97 -7.71
N ALA A 105 -25.55 -12.30 -7.79
CA ALA A 105 -24.28 -12.94 -8.11
C ALA A 105 -23.77 -12.67 -9.54
N LEU A 106 -24.67 -12.32 -10.47
CA LEU A 106 -24.34 -12.03 -11.88
C LEU A 106 -24.24 -10.53 -12.17
N LEU A 107 -24.70 -9.68 -11.25
CA LEU A 107 -24.67 -8.23 -11.39
C LEU A 107 -23.49 -7.68 -10.58
N THR A 108 -22.44 -7.29 -11.28
CA THR A 108 -21.30 -6.63 -10.64
C THR A 108 -21.52 -5.11 -10.58
N PRO A 109 -21.36 -4.47 -9.39
CA PRO A 109 -21.42 -3.02 -9.31
C PRO A 109 -20.22 -2.41 -10.03
N SER A 110 -20.23 -1.09 -10.27
CA SER A 110 -19.01 -0.37 -10.65
C SER A 110 -18.08 -0.18 -9.44
N LEU A 111 -16.81 0.13 -9.69
CA LEU A 111 -15.87 0.48 -8.61
C LEU A 111 -16.32 1.71 -7.81
N SER A 112 -16.99 2.68 -8.45
CA SER A 112 -17.53 3.85 -7.74
C SER A 112 -18.60 3.45 -6.71
N VAL A 113 -19.53 2.57 -7.09
CA VAL A 113 -20.56 2.05 -6.19
C VAL A 113 -19.94 1.18 -5.10
N LEU A 114 -19.06 0.25 -5.46
CA LEU A 114 -18.36 -0.61 -4.50
C LEU A 114 -17.58 0.23 -3.47
N PHE A 115 -16.90 1.29 -3.90
CA PHE A 115 -16.15 2.15 -2.99
C PHE A 115 -17.08 2.96 -2.08
N GLN A 116 -18.21 3.46 -2.59
CA GLN A 116 -19.21 4.15 -1.77
C GLN A 116 -19.81 3.22 -0.70
N GLU A 117 -20.15 1.98 -1.07
CA GLU A 117 -20.61 0.96 -0.13
C GLU A 117 -19.53 0.61 0.91
N PHE A 118 -18.27 0.53 0.48
CA PHE A 118 -17.13 0.32 1.36
C PHE A 118 -16.94 1.46 2.37
N VAL A 119 -17.18 2.71 1.98
CA VAL A 119 -17.05 3.88 2.88
C VAL A 119 -18.24 4.01 3.84
N CYS A 120 -19.47 3.82 3.35
CA CYS A 120 -20.68 4.16 4.11
C CYS A 120 -21.08 3.14 5.21
N ASP A 121 -20.31 2.08 5.45
CA ASP A 121 -20.62 1.01 6.41
C ASP A 121 -22.03 0.37 6.27
N ASN A 122 -22.75 0.64 5.18
CA ASN A 122 -24.12 0.16 4.92
C ASN A 122 -24.21 -1.32 4.58
N THR A 123 -23.08 -2.03 4.53
CA THR A 123 -23.09 -3.48 4.35
C THR A 123 -23.66 -4.11 5.61
N ALA A 124 -24.89 -4.63 5.50
CA ALA A 124 -25.32 -5.73 6.34
C ALA A 124 -24.14 -6.72 6.42
N SER A 125 -23.71 -7.04 7.64
CA SER A 125 -22.40 -7.58 8.02
C SER A 125 -21.95 -8.87 7.29
N GLN A 126 -22.81 -9.43 6.43
CA GLN A 126 -22.58 -10.64 5.64
C GLN A 126 -21.92 -10.39 4.27
N GLN A 127 -22.05 -9.21 3.66
CA GLN A 127 -21.46 -8.94 2.32
C GLN A 127 -19.97 -8.61 2.35
N MET A 128 -19.44 -8.03 3.45
CA MET A 128 -18.00 -7.74 3.56
C MET A 128 -17.14 -9.01 3.58
N SER A 129 -17.64 -10.11 4.13
CA SER A 129 -17.01 -11.44 4.04
C SER A 129 -17.01 -12.04 2.62
N SER A 130 -17.70 -11.42 1.66
CA SER A 130 -17.87 -11.91 0.29
C SER A 130 -16.99 -11.21 -0.75
N LEU A 131 -16.18 -10.20 -0.37
CA LEU A 131 -15.34 -9.50 -1.35
C LEU A 131 -14.27 -10.42 -1.93
N THR A 132 -14.20 -10.45 -3.26
CA THR A 132 -13.19 -11.25 -3.97
C THR A 132 -11.82 -10.57 -3.93
N PRO A 133 -10.70 -11.31 -4.13
CA PRO A 133 -9.36 -10.71 -4.22
C PRO A 133 -9.26 -9.64 -5.33
N CYS A 134 -10.00 -9.80 -6.43
CA CYS A 134 -10.05 -8.81 -7.51
C CYS A 134 -10.73 -7.50 -7.06
N GLN A 135 -11.85 -7.60 -6.34
CA GLN A 135 -12.54 -6.43 -5.79
C GLN A 135 -11.67 -5.71 -4.76
N LEU A 136 -11.01 -6.46 -3.87
CA LEU A 136 -10.05 -5.92 -2.90
C LEU A 136 -8.87 -5.23 -3.61
N ARG A 137 -8.34 -5.83 -4.69
CA ARG A 137 -7.27 -5.24 -5.52
C ARG A 137 -7.67 -3.88 -6.09
N LEU A 138 -8.92 -3.74 -6.53
CA LEU A 138 -9.44 -2.52 -7.15
C LEU A 138 -9.76 -1.43 -6.12
N LEU A 139 -10.25 -1.80 -4.93
CA LEU A 139 -10.47 -0.87 -3.82
C LEU A 139 -9.20 -0.16 -3.35
N LEU A 140 -8.02 -0.77 -3.53
CA LEU A 140 -6.77 -0.11 -3.20
C LEU A 140 -6.49 1.13 -4.05
N HIS A 141 -7.08 1.28 -5.25
CA HIS A 141 -6.88 2.46 -6.09
C HIS A 141 -7.45 3.75 -5.44
N PRO A 142 -8.76 3.84 -5.13
CA PRO A 142 -9.29 5.03 -4.46
C PRO A 142 -8.68 5.24 -3.06
N LEU A 143 -8.34 4.17 -2.34
CA LEU A 143 -7.63 4.29 -1.05
C LEU A 143 -6.23 4.90 -1.21
N HIS A 144 -5.48 4.48 -2.25
CA HIS A 144 -4.19 5.09 -2.59
C HIS A 144 -4.35 6.57 -2.94
N ALA A 145 -5.38 6.92 -3.72
CA ALA A 145 -5.65 8.32 -4.07
C ALA A 145 -5.94 9.17 -2.82
N LEU A 146 -6.77 8.69 -1.89
CA LEU A 146 -7.04 9.39 -0.62
C LEU A 146 -5.76 9.57 0.21
N GLN A 147 -4.98 8.50 0.35
CA GLN A 147 -3.73 8.49 1.10
C GLN A 147 -2.68 9.44 0.50
N TRP A 148 -2.63 9.55 -0.84
CA TRP A 148 -1.76 10.49 -1.54
C TRP A 148 -2.15 11.96 -1.28
N HIS A 149 -3.43 12.31 -1.46
CA HIS A 149 -3.90 13.68 -1.23
C HIS A 149 -3.63 14.14 0.21
N GLN A 150 -3.82 13.24 1.18
CA GLN A 150 -3.52 13.52 2.58
C GLN A 150 -2.03 13.83 2.82
N GLN A 151 -1.11 13.07 2.21
CA GLN A 151 0.32 13.34 2.33
C GLN A 151 0.70 14.67 1.72
N GLU A 152 0.15 14.99 0.56
CA GLU A 152 0.49 16.23 -0.13
C GLU A 152 0.10 17.44 0.72
N ILE A 153 -1.10 17.40 1.30
CA ILE A 153 -1.55 18.41 2.28
C ILE A 153 -0.60 18.48 3.49
N SER A 154 -0.20 17.33 4.04
CA SER A 154 0.74 17.29 5.17
C SER A 154 2.13 17.86 4.82
N ASN A 155 2.62 17.62 3.60
CA ASN A 155 3.89 18.16 3.11
C ASN A 155 3.83 19.68 2.95
N TYR A 156 2.73 20.22 2.41
CA TYR A 156 2.54 21.67 2.31
C TYR A 156 2.59 22.35 3.68
N PHE A 157 1.89 21.81 4.68
CA PHE A 157 1.89 22.38 6.03
C PHE A 157 3.24 22.26 6.73
N ALA A 158 3.94 21.12 6.59
CA ALA A 158 5.28 20.95 7.15
C ALA A 158 6.27 21.99 6.58
N ASN A 159 6.21 22.25 5.27
CA ASN A 159 7.05 23.25 4.62
C ASN A 159 6.79 24.66 5.16
N ILE A 160 5.52 25.04 5.35
CA ILE A 160 5.14 26.35 5.93
C ILE A 160 5.71 26.49 7.34
N SER A 161 5.57 25.46 8.19
CA SER A 161 6.11 25.48 9.55
C SER A 161 7.64 25.53 9.62
N SER A 162 8.32 25.07 8.57
CA SER A 162 9.79 25.06 8.48
C SER A 162 10.40 26.34 7.88
N MET A 163 9.58 27.30 7.41
CA MET A 163 10.10 28.58 6.93
C MET A 163 10.61 29.43 8.11
N PRO A 164 11.83 29.99 8.03
CA PRO A 164 12.28 30.98 9.01
C PRO A 164 11.28 32.13 9.01
N ALA A 165 10.79 32.53 10.18
CA ALA A 165 9.94 33.71 10.30
C ALA A 165 10.64 34.89 9.61
N MET A 166 10.07 35.39 8.51
CA MET A 166 10.51 36.66 7.94
C MET A 166 10.39 37.68 9.06
N SER A 167 11.53 38.21 9.52
CA SER A 167 11.54 39.28 10.50
C SER A 167 10.67 40.41 9.95
N PRO A 168 9.58 40.81 10.63
CA PRO A 168 8.78 41.92 10.15
C PRO A 168 9.68 43.15 10.20
N ILE A 169 9.89 43.78 9.04
CA ILE A 169 10.37 45.16 8.99
C ILE A 169 9.45 45.95 9.93
N ALA A 170 10.05 46.58 10.93
CA ALA A 170 9.37 47.28 12.01
C ALA A 170 8.30 48.24 11.46
N GLY A 171 7.06 47.76 11.46
CA GLY A 171 5.86 48.50 11.13
C GLY A 171 4.91 48.34 12.30
N ASN A 172 4.89 49.36 13.15
CA ASN A 172 4.09 49.45 14.37
C ASN A 172 2.60 49.25 14.04
N SER A 173 2.09 48.03 14.17
CA SER A 173 0.66 47.75 14.13
C SER A 173 0.30 46.79 15.27
N ASN A 174 -0.45 47.32 16.23
CA ASN A 174 -1.13 46.56 17.28
C ASN A 174 -2.30 45.81 16.64
N THR A 175 -2.04 44.70 15.95
CA THR A 175 -3.08 43.72 15.65
C THR A 175 -2.90 42.52 16.57
N ASN A 176 -3.91 42.27 17.41
CA ASN A 176 -4.06 41.03 18.15
C ASN A 176 -4.21 39.89 17.11
N ASP A 177 -3.10 39.26 16.72
CA ASP A 177 -3.07 38.28 15.65
C ASP A 177 -3.74 36.96 16.06
N ASN A 178 -4.93 36.75 15.51
CA ASN A 178 -5.69 35.49 15.50
C ASN A 178 -5.02 34.34 14.67
N GLY A 179 -3.74 34.47 14.30
CA GLY A 179 -3.03 33.50 13.45
C GLY A 179 -2.82 32.12 14.09
N GLY A 180 -2.89 32.00 15.42
CA GLY A 180 -2.79 30.72 16.13
C GLY A 180 -4.06 29.85 16.03
N ALA A 181 -5.24 30.48 15.93
CA ALA A 181 -6.52 29.76 15.89
C ALA A 181 -6.78 29.08 14.54
N SER A 182 -6.39 29.71 13.44
CA SER A 182 -6.51 29.14 12.08
C SER A 182 -5.59 27.94 11.87
N ASN A 183 -4.35 28.01 12.36
CA ASN A 183 -3.41 26.89 12.30
C ASN A 183 -3.85 25.71 13.17
N ALA A 184 -4.40 25.98 14.37
CA ALA A 184 -4.97 24.93 15.21
C ALA A 184 -6.17 24.24 14.56
N GLN A 185 -7.10 24.99 13.95
CA GLN A 185 -8.26 24.42 13.28
C GLN A 185 -7.88 23.59 12.04
N ASN A 186 -6.90 24.05 11.25
CA ASN A 186 -6.37 23.31 10.09
C ASN A 186 -5.69 22.00 10.50
N ASN A 187 -4.94 22.01 11.60
CA ASN A 187 -4.32 20.80 12.15
C ASN A 187 -5.37 19.77 12.60
N HIS A 188 -6.48 20.21 13.21
CA HIS A 188 -7.58 19.32 13.60
C HIS A 188 -8.32 18.72 12.40
N ALA A 189 -8.57 19.51 11.35
CA ALA A 189 -9.20 19.01 10.13
C ALA A 189 -8.31 17.99 9.40
N GLY A 190 -7.01 18.27 9.28
CA GLY A 190 -6.03 17.33 8.72
C GLY A 190 -5.88 16.04 9.53
N MET A 191 -5.87 16.14 10.87
CA MET A 191 -5.83 14.97 11.76
C MET A 191 -7.08 14.09 11.64
N ARG A 192 -8.28 14.68 11.49
CA ARG A 192 -9.52 13.93 11.27
C ARG A 192 -9.49 13.19 9.92
N GLN A 193 -9.13 13.88 8.84
CA GLN A 193 -9.01 13.26 7.52
C GLN A 193 -7.96 12.13 7.53
N GLN A 194 -6.84 12.31 8.22
CA GLN A 194 -5.84 11.25 8.41
C GLN A 194 -6.42 10.03 9.12
N HIS A 195 -7.16 10.24 10.20
CA HIS A 195 -7.81 9.15 10.93
C HIS A 195 -8.82 8.41 10.04
N ASP A 196 -9.58 9.12 9.21
CA ASP A 196 -10.57 8.53 8.31
C ASP A 196 -9.91 7.64 7.25
N VAL A 197 -8.87 8.11 6.57
CA VAL A 197 -8.15 7.31 5.56
C VAL A 197 -7.49 6.07 6.19
N GLN A 198 -6.87 6.24 7.36
CA GLN A 198 -6.28 5.11 8.09
C GLN A 198 -7.35 4.11 8.54
N SER A 199 -8.53 4.56 8.96
CA SER A 199 -9.64 3.68 9.33
C SER A 199 -10.13 2.83 8.14
N LEU A 200 -10.20 3.41 6.94
CA LEU A 200 -10.56 2.71 5.72
C LEU A 200 -9.49 1.70 5.29
N LEU A 201 -8.21 2.07 5.38
CA LEU A 201 -7.09 1.17 5.14
C LEU A 201 -7.10 -0.01 6.13
N GLN A 202 -7.36 0.24 7.42
CA GLN A 202 -7.47 -0.81 8.42
C GLN A 202 -8.68 -1.72 8.18
N LYS A 203 -9.83 -1.15 7.78
CA LYS A 203 -11.01 -1.92 7.36
C LYS A 203 -10.68 -2.84 6.18
N TRP A 204 -9.97 -2.32 5.18
CA TRP A 204 -9.54 -3.09 4.02
C TRP A 204 -8.59 -4.23 4.44
N PHE A 205 -7.61 -3.92 5.31
CA PHE A 205 -6.64 -4.89 5.82
C PHE A 205 -7.32 -6.06 6.54
N ARG A 206 -8.26 -5.78 7.46
CA ARG A 206 -9.05 -6.81 8.14
C ARG A 206 -9.83 -7.70 7.18
N THR A 207 -10.31 -7.14 6.08
CA THR A 207 -11.09 -7.89 5.10
C THR A 207 -10.20 -8.85 4.32
N VAL A 208 -9.02 -8.41 3.86
CA VAL A 208 -8.10 -9.28 3.12
C VAL A 208 -7.46 -10.35 4.02
N THR A 209 -7.23 -10.07 5.31
CA THR A 209 -6.65 -11.06 6.22
C THR A 209 -7.61 -12.21 6.50
N VAL A 210 -8.91 -11.95 6.61
CA VAL A 210 -9.94 -13.01 6.69
C VAL A 210 -9.89 -13.89 5.43
N HIS A 211 -9.79 -13.29 4.24
CA HIS A 211 -9.68 -14.03 2.99
C HIS A 211 -8.40 -14.88 2.92
N LEU A 212 -7.25 -14.29 3.25
CA LEU A 212 -5.96 -15.01 3.23
C LEU A 212 -5.89 -16.10 4.31
N SER A 213 -6.60 -15.95 5.42
CA SER A 213 -6.70 -17.00 6.44
C SER A 213 -7.48 -18.21 5.93
N ALA A 214 -8.47 -17.99 5.06
CA ALA A 214 -9.24 -19.05 4.41
C ALA A 214 -8.48 -19.71 3.24
N ASP A 215 -7.70 -18.95 2.47
CA ASP A 215 -6.78 -19.45 1.44
C ASP A 215 -5.38 -18.82 1.58
N PRO A 216 -4.49 -19.42 2.39
CA PRO A 216 -3.13 -18.92 2.61
C PRO A 216 -2.25 -18.93 1.36
N THR A 217 -2.65 -19.65 0.31
CA THR A 217 -1.88 -19.78 -0.93
C THR A 217 -2.29 -18.77 -2.01
N CYS A 218 -3.30 -17.94 -1.72
CA CYS A 218 -3.84 -16.96 -2.65
C CYS A 218 -2.82 -15.85 -2.99
N VAL A 219 -2.13 -16.01 -4.12
CA VAL A 219 -1.14 -15.03 -4.62
C VAL A 219 -1.74 -13.64 -4.84
N ALA A 220 -3.00 -13.56 -5.28
CA ALA A 220 -3.68 -12.28 -5.48
C ALA A 220 -3.81 -11.51 -4.15
N SER A 221 -4.24 -12.19 -3.08
CA SER A 221 -4.36 -11.60 -1.74
C SER A 221 -3.01 -11.21 -1.15
N MET A 222 -1.97 -12.04 -1.33
CA MET A 222 -0.60 -11.69 -0.93
C MET A 222 -0.08 -10.45 -1.68
N THR A 223 -0.32 -10.37 -2.99
CA THR A 223 0.06 -9.22 -3.83
C THR A 223 -0.67 -7.95 -3.40
N ASN A 224 -1.98 -8.07 -3.11
CA ASN A 224 -2.79 -6.97 -2.58
C ASN A 224 -2.24 -6.46 -1.24
N LEU A 225 -1.83 -7.36 -0.33
CA LEU A 225 -1.21 -6.98 0.94
C LEU A 225 0.12 -6.24 0.74
N VAL A 226 0.95 -6.65 -0.23
CA VAL A 226 2.17 -5.89 -0.56
C VAL A 226 1.82 -4.46 -0.96
N LEU A 227 0.85 -4.27 -1.87
CA LEU A 227 0.39 -2.95 -2.28
C LEU A 227 -0.17 -2.14 -1.11
N TYR A 228 -0.94 -2.77 -0.22
CA TYR A 228 -1.44 -2.14 1.00
C TYR A 228 -0.30 -1.60 1.88
N HIS A 229 0.72 -2.42 2.17
CA HIS A 229 1.84 -1.96 3.00
C HIS A 229 2.64 -0.84 2.30
N LEU A 230 2.77 -0.87 0.97
CA LEU A 230 3.39 0.23 0.22
C LEU A 230 2.56 1.52 0.28
N ILE A 231 1.23 1.44 0.17
CA ILE A 231 0.33 2.61 0.33
C ILE A 231 0.43 3.18 1.74
N ALA A 232 0.49 2.33 2.76
CA ALA A 232 0.71 2.77 4.14
C ALA A 232 2.08 3.47 4.29
N LEU A 233 3.14 2.92 3.68
CA LEU A 233 4.47 3.56 3.67
C LEU A 233 4.48 4.95 3.05
N ASN A 234 3.64 5.24 2.06
CA ASN A 234 3.49 6.59 1.53
C ASN A 234 3.09 7.56 2.67
N GLY A 235 2.18 7.15 3.57
CA GLY A 235 1.77 7.99 4.71
C GLY A 235 2.86 8.27 5.74
N LEU A 236 3.88 7.42 5.77
CA LEU A 236 4.91 7.40 6.80
C LEU A 236 6.21 8.00 6.31
N THR A 237 6.40 8.09 4.98
CA THR A 237 7.67 8.41 4.35
C THR A 237 7.53 9.38 3.19
N ASN A 238 8.49 10.30 3.05
CA ASN A 238 8.69 11.07 1.83
C ASN A 238 9.76 10.35 0.98
N PHE A 239 9.32 9.44 0.13
CA PHE A 239 10.22 8.60 -0.66
C PHE A 239 11.10 9.40 -1.65
N PRO A 240 10.58 10.43 -2.35
CA PRO A 240 11.43 11.31 -3.16
C PRO A 240 12.57 11.96 -2.35
N ALA A 241 12.31 12.35 -1.10
CA ALA A 241 13.36 12.88 -0.21
C ALA A 241 14.39 11.79 0.19
N ILE A 242 13.95 10.55 0.42
CA ILE A 242 14.84 9.40 0.67
C ILE A 242 15.74 9.14 -0.55
N GLU A 243 15.19 9.16 -1.76
CA GLU A 243 15.98 8.99 -2.97
C GLU A 243 16.93 10.16 -3.23
N ALA A 244 16.50 11.39 -2.91
CA ALA A 244 17.38 12.55 -2.97
C ALA A 244 18.54 12.41 -1.99
N LEU A 245 18.28 11.93 -0.77
CA LEU A 245 19.30 11.65 0.24
C LEU A 245 20.31 10.61 -0.26
N ALA A 246 19.84 9.54 -0.91
CA ALA A 246 20.69 8.48 -1.45
C ALA A 246 21.64 8.96 -2.57
N ARG A 247 21.36 10.10 -3.21
CA ARG A 247 22.24 10.72 -4.21
C ARG A 247 23.30 11.65 -3.61
N LEU A 248 23.17 12.01 -2.33
CA LEU A 248 24.13 12.88 -1.65
C LEU A 248 25.31 12.05 -1.12
N HIS A 249 26.52 12.62 -1.20
CA HIS A 249 27.75 11.99 -0.73
C HIS A 249 28.40 12.79 0.42
N GLY A 250 28.99 12.10 1.39
CA GLY A 250 29.88 12.70 2.41
C GLY A 250 29.21 13.71 3.35
N SER A 251 29.91 14.79 3.70
CA SER A 251 29.44 15.81 4.66
C SER A 251 28.24 16.64 4.17
N ILE A 252 27.93 16.62 2.87
CA ILE A 252 26.69 17.20 2.31
C ILE A 252 25.49 16.45 2.87
N TRP A 253 25.65 15.16 3.20
CA TRP A 253 24.71 14.33 3.95
C TRP A 253 24.65 14.66 5.47
N GLU A 254 25.34 15.67 6.00
CA GLU A 254 25.11 16.15 7.39
C GLU A 254 24.38 17.50 7.48
N GLN A 255 24.30 18.28 6.38
CA GLN A 255 23.77 19.66 6.42
C GLN A 255 22.42 19.93 5.70
N SER A 256 21.83 18.97 5.00
CA SER A 256 20.58 19.06 4.23
C SER A 256 19.34 19.21 5.13
N PRO A 257 18.54 20.29 4.94
CA PRO A 257 17.31 20.55 5.70
C PRO A 257 16.20 19.50 5.48
N GLY A 258 16.18 18.84 4.32
CA GLY A 258 15.15 17.86 3.95
C GLY A 258 15.17 16.54 4.75
N ARG A 259 16.10 16.38 5.70
CA ARG A 259 16.29 15.14 6.46
C ARG A 259 15.34 14.92 7.62
N ALA A 260 14.91 16.00 8.25
CA ALA A 260 14.04 15.92 9.42
C ALA A 260 12.63 15.36 9.08
N HIS A 261 12.32 15.18 7.80
CA HIS A 261 10.96 14.87 7.33
C HIS A 261 10.90 13.67 6.36
N CYS A 262 12.00 12.91 6.18
CA CYS A 262 12.00 11.74 5.28
C CYS A 262 11.13 10.60 5.81
N ILE A 263 11.14 10.40 7.13
CA ILE A 263 10.43 9.33 7.83
C ILE A 263 9.78 9.95 9.07
N ARG A 264 8.45 9.85 9.15
CA ARG A 264 7.63 10.48 10.20
C ARG A 264 7.50 9.56 11.41
N HIS A 265 7.24 8.27 11.16
CA HIS A 265 7.06 7.24 12.18
C HIS A 265 7.96 6.03 11.84
N GLY A 266 9.18 6.03 12.38
CA GLY A 266 10.20 5.04 12.02
C GLY A 266 9.78 3.59 12.34
N GLY A 267 9.20 3.34 13.52
CA GLY A 267 8.89 1.97 13.96
C GLY A 267 7.79 1.34 13.13
N GLU A 268 6.76 2.13 12.80
CA GLU A 268 5.69 1.77 11.89
C GLU A 268 6.23 1.57 10.46
N ALA A 269 7.11 2.44 9.97
CA ALA A 269 7.73 2.27 8.66
C ALA A 269 8.56 0.97 8.58
N VAL A 270 9.34 0.65 9.61
CA VAL A 270 10.09 -0.61 9.72
C VAL A 270 9.16 -1.81 9.70
N TYR A 271 8.06 -1.77 10.45
CA TYR A 271 7.03 -2.82 10.41
C TYR A 271 6.51 -3.07 8.99
N HIS A 272 6.06 -2.01 8.30
CA HIS A 272 5.51 -2.15 6.95
C HIS A 272 6.57 -2.65 5.95
N CYS A 273 7.83 -2.20 6.07
CA CYS A 273 8.92 -2.71 5.25
C CYS A 273 9.18 -4.20 5.47
N GLY A 274 9.17 -4.66 6.72
CA GLY A 274 9.29 -6.08 7.07
C GLY A 274 8.18 -6.92 6.43
N GLN A 275 6.93 -6.45 6.51
CA GLN A 275 5.79 -7.15 5.91
C GLN A 275 5.87 -7.22 4.37
N VAL A 276 6.33 -6.14 3.71
CA VAL A 276 6.60 -6.17 2.25
C VAL A 276 7.62 -7.25 1.92
N ILE A 277 8.75 -7.29 2.62
CA ILE A 277 9.82 -8.27 2.35
C ILE A 277 9.33 -9.70 2.63
N ARG A 278 8.62 -9.92 3.75
CA ARG A 278 8.05 -11.21 4.11
C ARG A 278 7.13 -11.74 3.01
N LEU A 279 6.17 -10.94 2.57
CA LEU A 279 5.20 -11.33 1.55
C LEU A 279 5.87 -11.62 0.20
N ILE A 280 6.82 -10.79 -0.22
CA ILE A 280 7.59 -11.04 -1.45
C ILE A 280 8.36 -12.36 -1.37
N ARG A 281 8.89 -12.73 -0.20
CA ARG A 281 9.57 -14.02 -0.01
C ARG A 281 8.62 -15.21 0.04
N THR A 282 7.38 -15.01 0.48
CA THR A 282 6.34 -16.06 0.50
C THR A 282 5.81 -16.36 -0.90
N ILE A 283 5.70 -15.36 -1.78
CA ILE A 283 5.19 -15.56 -3.14
C ILE A 283 6.21 -16.39 -3.97
N PRO A 284 5.78 -17.47 -4.64
CA PRO A 284 6.65 -18.25 -5.53
C PRO A 284 7.30 -17.38 -6.61
N ALA A 285 8.58 -17.62 -6.91
CA ALA A 285 9.36 -16.78 -7.82
C ALA A 285 8.73 -16.61 -9.21
N ASN A 286 8.08 -17.65 -9.75
CA ASN A 286 7.38 -17.63 -11.04
C ASN A 286 6.02 -16.92 -11.02
N ARG A 287 5.56 -16.49 -9.83
CA ARG A 287 4.28 -15.83 -9.59
C ARG A 287 4.45 -14.43 -9.00
N LEU A 288 5.69 -13.96 -8.85
CA LEU A 288 5.97 -12.60 -8.40
C LEU A 288 5.40 -11.58 -9.37
N PRO A 289 4.81 -10.48 -8.87
CA PRO A 289 4.35 -9.40 -9.72
C PRO A 289 5.53 -8.75 -10.45
N VAL A 290 5.32 -8.24 -11.66
CA VAL A 290 6.40 -7.64 -12.47
C VAL A 290 7.14 -6.49 -11.77
N TRP A 291 6.46 -5.81 -10.84
CA TRP A 291 6.99 -4.71 -10.04
C TRP A 291 7.64 -5.15 -8.72
N TRP A 292 7.75 -6.46 -8.43
CA TRP A 292 8.24 -6.97 -7.14
C TRP A 292 9.57 -6.34 -6.69
N SER A 293 10.50 -6.14 -7.62
CA SER A 293 11.80 -5.57 -7.33
C SER A 293 11.71 -4.08 -6.94
N ALA A 294 10.69 -3.35 -7.42
CA ALA A 294 10.42 -1.98 -6.97
C ALA A 294 9.87 -1.95 -5.54
N ALA A 295 9.02 -2.91 -5.17
CA ALA A 295 8.53 -3.05 -3.80
C ALA A 295 9.69 -3.32 -2.83
N VAL A 296 10.58 -4.25 -3.19
CA VAL A 296 11.81 -4.52 -2.42
C VAL A 296 12.69 -3.27 -2.34
N TYR A 297 12.93 -2.60 -3.46
CA TYR A 297 13.71 -1.36 -3.49
C TYR A 297 13.15 -0.31 -2.55
N ARG A 298 11.83 -0.05 -2.59
CA ARG A 298 11.17 0.93 -1.72
C ARG A 298 11.37 0.58 -0.24
N ALA A 299 11.08 -0.66 0.15
CA ALA A 299 11.24 -1.12 1.53
C ALA A 299 12.69 -1.00 2.01
N ILE A 300 13.66 -1.45 1.20
CA ILE A 300 15.09 -1.40 1.52
C ILE A 300 15.59 0.03 1.67
N MET A 301 15.21 0.93 0.77
CA MET A 301 15.64 2.33 0.84
C MET A 301 15.09 3.04 2.09
N ILE A 302 13.86 2.69 2.51
CA ILE A 302 13.28 3.20 3.76
C ILE A 302 14.05 2.67 4.97
N LEU A 303 14.30 1.35 5.05
CA LEU A 303 15.10 0.75 6.13
C LEU A 303 16.52 1.32 6.19
N TRP A 304 17.16 1.52 5.03
CA TRP A 304 18.48 2.13 4.93
C TRP A 304 18.48 3.57 5.45
N ALA A 305 17.51 4.40 5.03
CA ALA A 305 17.41 5.78 5.50
C ALA A 305 17.12 5.87 7.01
N ASP A 306 16.22 5.02 7.49
CA ASP A 306 15.86 4.89 8.91
C ASP A 306 17.06 4.48 9.78
N SER A 307 17.87 3.53 9.33
CA SER A 307 19.14 3.13 9.98
C SER A 307 20.08 4.31 10.19
N ILE A 308 20.20 5.15 9.17
CA ILE A 308 21.09 6.32 9.18
C ILE A 308 20.56 7.39 10.15
N LEU A 309 19.25 7.66 10.10
CA LEU A 309 18.61 8.66 10.97
C LEU A 309 18.73 8.28 12.45
N ARG A 310 18.59 6.99 12.79
CA ARG A 310 18.79 6.49 14.16
C ARG A 310 20.21 6.69 14.68
N LYS A 311 21.23 6.36 13.88
CA LYS A 311 22.64 6.54 14.30
C LYS A 311 22.96 7.98 14.69
N GLN A 312 22.43 8.94 13.94
CA GLN A 312 22.64 10.36 14.23
C GLN A 312 21.97 10.79 15.54
N GLN A 313 20.74 10.35 15.80
CA GLN A 313 20.03 10.67 17.05
C GLN A 313 20.79 10.14 18.27
N GLN A 314 21.42 8.97 18.15
CA GLN A 314 22.25 8.41 19.23
C GLN A 314 23.53 9.24 19.45
N GLN A 315 24.17 9.72 18.38
CA GLN A 315 25.38 10.55 18.46
C GLN A 315 25.11 11.95 19.05
N SER A 316 24.00 12.59 18.70
CA SER A 316 23.62 13.90 19.27
C SER A 316 23.27 13.82 20.75
N SER A 317 22.71 12.68 21.19
CA SER A 317 22.40 12.41 22.60
C SER A 317 23.65 12.25 23.49
N GLN A 318 24.78 11.85 22.93
CA GLN A 318 26.05 11.69 23.66
C GLN A 318 26.94 12.94 23.62
N GLY A 319 26.74 13.86 22.66
CA GLY A 319 27.57 15.06 22.46
C GLY A 319 27.04 16.37 23.07
N GLY A 320 25.88 16.36 23.74
CA GLY A 320 25.27 17.55 24.33
C GLY A 320 25.97 18.01 25.61
N ILE A 321 26.78 19.07 25.53
CA ILE A 321 27.25 19.82 26.71
C ILE A 321 26.01 20.40 27.39
N GLY A 322 25.80 20.04 28.65
CA GLY A 322 24.61 20.37 29.42
C GLY A 322 24.29 21.87 29.48
N MET A 323 23.06 22.22 29.13
CA MET A 323 22.33 23.30 29.76
C MET A 323 21.10 22.68 30.41
N GLY A 324 21.15 22.61 31.74
CA GLY A 324 20.24 21.84 32.56
C GLY A 324 18.80 22.35 32.55
N LEU A 325 17.87 21.40 32.50
CA LEU A 325 16.61 21.49 33.23
C LEU A 325 16.52 20.24 34.12
N PRO A 326 16.29 20.38 35.44
CA PRO A 326 16.27 19.24 36.33
C PRO A 326 14.92 18.54 36.20
N MET A 327 14.89 17.42 35.48
CA MET A 327 13.79 16.47 35.54
C MET A 327 14.18 15.29 36.43
N GLY A 328 13.61 15.29 37.64
CA GLY A 328 13.02 14.12 38.28
C GLY A 328 13.91 12.89 38.48
N VAL A 329 14.35 12.73 39.72
CA VAL A 329 14.91 11.50 40.29
C VAL A 329 13.99 10.30 39.95
N GLY A 330 14.50 9.38 39.14
CA GLY A 330 13.80 8.17 38.72
C GLY A 330 14.74 7.13 38.11
N GLY A 331 16.00 7.09 38.57
CA GLY A 331 16.95 6.05 38.22
C GLY A 331 16.58 4.74 38.92
N MET A 332 15.57 4.03 38.39
CA MET A 332 15.46 2.59 38.61
C MET A 332 16.27 1.88 37.54
N MET A 333 17.27 1.13 37.99
CA MET A 333 18.00 0.14 37.22
C MET A 333 17.01 -0.79 36.50
N THR A 334 16.82 -0.62 35.20
CA THR A 334 16.18 -1.66 34.38
C THR A 334 17.29 -2.63 33.98
N GLY A 335 17.28 -3.82 34.57
CA GLY A 335 18.15 -4.90 34.13
C GLY A 335 17.96 -5.11 32.62
N SER A 336 19.06 -5.03 31.87
CA SER A 336 19.10 -5.27 30.44
C SER A 336 18.85 -6.74 30.14
N SER A 337 17.57 -7.14 30.22
CA SER A 337 17.09 -8.28 29.46
C SER A 337 17.13 -7.83 28.00
N GLN A 338 18.26 -8.04 27.32
CA GLN A 338 18.34 -7.85 25.87
C GLN A 338 17.28 -8.74 25.25
N LEU A 339 16.15 -8.14 24.88
CA LEU A 339 15.08 -8.81 24.13
C LEU A 339 15.70 -9.37 22.84
N SER A 340 15.38 -10.62 22.54
CA SER A 340 15.88 -11.29 21.33
C SER A 340 15.56 -10.46 20.08
N PRO A 341 16.50 -10.36 19.12
CA PRO A 341 16.25 -9.63 17.88
C PRO A 341 15.07 -10.25 17.12
N ILE A 342 14.25 -9.40 16.52
CA ILE A 342 13.02 -9.78 15.83
C ILE A 342 13.26 -9.71 14.32
N ALA A 343 13.16 -10.86 13.67
CA ALA A 343 13.25 -11.01 12.22
C ALA A 343 11.97 -10.50 11.55
N ILE A 344 11.91 -9.20 11.22
CA ILE A 344 10.69 -8.54 10.73
C ILE A 344 10.19 -9.09 9.38
N ASP A 345 11.04 -9.82 8.66
CA ASP A 345 10.74 -10.48 7.39
C ASP A 345 10.26 -11.95 7.54
N GLN A 346 10.20 -12.47 8.77
CA GLN A 346 9.78 -13.85 9.06
C GLN A 346 8.49 -13.93 9.86
N VAL A 347 8.12 -12.86 10.57
CA VAL A 347 6.96 -12.84 11.47
C VAL A 347 5.77 -12.10 10.86
N GLY A 348 4.57 -12.64 11.08
CA GLY A 348 3.31 -12.04 10.63
C GLY A 348 2.81 -10.92 11.57
N PRO A 349 1.77 -10.18 11.16
CA PRO A 349 1.18 -9.06 11.93
C PRO A 349 0.78 -9.40 13.38
N GLU A 350 0.43 -10.66 13.64
CA GLU A 350 -0.01 -11.15 14.96
C GLU A 350 1.15 -11.34 15.95
N ASP A 351 2.40 -11.25 15.51
CA ASP A 351 3.57 -11.47 16.35
C ASP A 351 3.77 -10.31 17.35
N PRO A 352 3.79 -10.56 18.68
CA PRO A 352 3.95 -9.51 19.67
C PRO A 352 5.30 -8.77 19.59
N GLY A 353 6.33 -9.38 19.00
CA GLY A 353 7.62 -8.75 18.77
C GLY A 353 7.51 -7.57 17.81
N LEU A 354 6.67 -7.66 16.78
CA LEU A 354 6.45 -6.55 15.86
C LEU A 354 5.92 -5.29 16.57
N TRP A 355 5.09 -5.46 17.60
CA TRP A 355 4.64 -4.34 18.43
C TRP A 355 5.81 -3.69 19.20
N MET A 356 6.80 -4.47 19.63
CA MET A 356 8.00 -3.92 20.28
C MET A 356 8.84 -3.11 19.28
N VAL A 357 9.02 -3.61 18.05
CA VAL A 357 9.71 -2.89 16.97
C VAL A 357 8.97 -1.58 16.64
N TRP A 358 7.65 -1.65 16.51
CA TRP A 358 6.79 -0.50 16.25
C TRP A 358 6.98 0.62 17.29
N ASN A 359 7.11 0.25 18.57
CA ASN A 359 7.28 1.18 19.69
C ASN A 359 8.75 1.51 20.00
N HIS A 360 9.70 1.16 19.13
CA HIS A 360 11.14 1.40 19.34
C HIS A 360 11.73 0.73 20.59
N LYS A 361 11.12 -0.36 21.05
CA LYS A 361 11.56 -1.15 22.22
C LYS A 361 12.21 -2.48 21.85
N GLY A 362 12.06 -2.93 20.59
CA GLY A 362 12.65 -4.16 20.06
C GLY A 362 13.80 -3.88 19.09
N THR A 363 14.73 -4.84 18.96
CA THR A 363 15.79 -4.80 17.95
C THR A 363 15.29 -5.51 16.69
N ALA A 364 15.16 -4.78 15.59
CA ALA A 364 14.68 -5.34 14.32
C ALA A 364 15.85 -5.81 13.44
N VAL A 365 15.71 -6.97 12.82
CA VAL A 365 16.70 -7.58 11.92
C VAL A 365 16.04 -8.19 10.69
N LEU A 366 16.83 -8.47 9.65
CA LEU A 366 16.40 -9.20 8.44
C LEU A 366 17.09 -10.56 8.37
N SER A 367 16.38 -11.59 7.94
CA SER A 367 16.87 -12.97 7.93
C SER A 367 17.58 -13.32 6.64
N ASN A 368 18.83 -13.75 6.73
CA ASN A 368 19.61 -14.22 5.59
C ASN A 368 19.33 -15.71 5.30
N PRO A 369 19.49 -16.16 4.04
CA PRO A 369 19.29 -17.58 3.68
C PRO A 369 20.21 -18.57 4.41
N ASN A 370 21.36 -18.11 4.89
CA ASN A 370 22.32 -18.91 5.67
C ASN A 370 21.96 -19.03 7.16
N GLY A 371 20.81 -18.50 7.60
CA GLY A 371 20.37 -18.50 8.99
C GLY A 371 20.98 -17.39 9.86
N THR A 372 21.84 -16.51 9.30
CA THR A 372 22.30 -15.32 10.02
C THR A 372 21.31 -14.17 9.88
N ASN A 373 21.47 -13.13 10.70
CA ASN A 373 20.64 -11.94 10.65
C ASN A 373 21.45 -10.72 10.20
N THR A 374 20.85 -9.89 9.37
CA THR A 374 21.34 -8.56 8.98
C THR A 374 20.81 -7.53 9.97
N ASN A 375 21.71 -6.77 10.58
CA ASN A 375 21.32 -5.76 11.56
C ASN A 375 20.83 -4.48 10.86
N LEU A 376 19.62 -4.01 11.23
CA LEU A 376 19.06 -2.78 10.68
C LEU A 376 19.74 -1.50 11.17
N ASP A 377 20.69 -1.59 12.11
CA ASP A 377 21.59 -0.50 12.47
C ASP A 377 22.87 -0.50 11.62
N ASN A 378 22.98 -1.33 10.58
CA ASN A 378 24.14 -1.30 9.67
C ASN A 378 23.71 -1.03 8.21
N PRO A 379 23.71 0.24 7.75
CA PRO A 379 23.25 0.58 6.39
C PRO A 379 23.94 -0.21 5.26
N PRO A 380 25.27 -0.40 5.26
CA PRO A 380 25.98 -1.35 4.39
C PRO A 380 25.39 -2.76 4.31
N GLU A 381 25.06 -3.37 5.45
CA GLU A 381 24.51 -4.75 5.47
C GLU A 381 23.10 -4.79 4.87
N ILE A 382 22.29 -3.75 5.08
CA ILE A 382 20.94 -3.63 4.47
C ILE A 382 21.03 -3.63 2.94
N LEU A 383 22.00 -2.89 2.38
CA LEU A 383 22.21 -2.85 0.93
C LEU A 383 22.71 -4.19 0.39
N THR A 384 23.60 -4.87 1.13
CA THR A 384 24.10 -6.22 0.78
C THR A 384 22.96 -7.24 0.81
N PHE A 385 22.13 -7.21 1.85
CA PHE A 385 20.93 -8.03 1.95
C PHE A 385 20.02 -7.84 0.73
N ALA A 386 19.80 -6.59 0.32
CA ALA A 386 18.95 -6.29 -0.84
C ALA A 386 19.50 -6.87 -2.14
N LEU A 387 20.82 -6.78 -2.38
CA LEU A 387 21.45 -7.37 -3.57
C LEU A 387 21.29 -8.89 -3.61
N ASN A 388 21.40 -9.56 -2.46
CA ASN A 388 21.19 -11.00 -2.33
C ASN A 388 19.72 -11.38 -2.58
N LEU A 389 18.78 -10.68 -1.95
CA LEU A 389 17.34 -10.91 -2.14
C LEU A 389 16.92 -10.70 -3.61
N LEU A 390 17.42 -9.65 -4.26
CA LEU A 390 17.17 -9.39 -5.67
C LEU A 390 17.85 -10.42 -6.59
N GLY A 391 18.93 -11.05 -6.12
CA GLY A 391 19.64 -12.11 -6.83
C GLY A 391 18.90 -13.45 -6.86
N SER A 392 18.08 -13.75 -5.84
CA SER A 392 17.32 -15.00 -5.75
C SER A 392 15.95 -14.98 -6.44
N GLY A 393 15.45 -13.80 -6.85
CA GLY A 393 14.13 -13.65 -7.46
C GLY A 393 14.10 -13.82 -8.98
N ALA A 394 12.93 -13.60 -9.58
CA ALA A 394 12.76 -13.66 -11.04
C ALA A 394 13.57 -12.57 -11.76
N ALA A 395 14.47 -12.98 -12.66
CA ALA A 395 15.31 -12.06 -13.41
C ALA A 395 14.49 -11.25 -14.43
N SER A 396 14.74 -9.93 -14.47
CA SER A 396 14.18 -9.04 -15.48
C SER A 396 15.10 -7.84 -15.70
N ARG A 397 15.00 -7.17 -16.86
CA ARG A 397 15.75 -5.93 -17.12
C ARG A 397 15.49 -4.85 -16.06
N PHE A 398 14.27 -4.82 -15.53
CA PHE A 398 13.88 -3.90 -14.48
C PHE A 398 14.58 -4.23 -13.15
N THR A 399 14.56 -5.50 -12.75
CA THR A 399 15.28 -6.02 -11.58
C THR A 399 16.78 -5.74 -11.68
N ASP A 400 17.40 -5.95 -12.84
CA ASP A 400 18.82 -5.64 -13.07
C ASP A 400 19.12 -4.14 -12.94
N GLY A 401 18.20 -3.28 -13.39
CA GLY A 401 18.29 -1.84 -13.20
C GLY A 401 18.32 -1.45 -11.72
N ILE A 402 17.43 -2.05 -10.92
CA ILE A 402 17.37 -1.84 -9.47
C ILE A 402 18.64 -2.36 -8.79
N LYS A 403 19.12 -3.55 -9.14
CA LYS A 403 20.39 -4.11 -8.61
C LYS A 403 21.57 -3.18 -8.88
N ARG A 404 21.68 -2.61 -10.09
CA ARG A 404 22.72 -1.62 -10.41
C ARG A 404 22.59 -0.34 -9.58
N LYS A 405 21.36 0.13 -9.35
CA LYS A 405 21.10 1.33 -8.54
C LYS A 405 21.53 1.12 -7.08
N ILE A 406 21.12 0.00 -6.47
CA ILE A 406 21.52 -0.37 -5.11
C ILE A 406 23.04 -0.62 -5.04
N GLY A 407 23.63 -1.31 -6.02
CA GLY A 407 25.06 -1.58 -6.05
C GLY A 407 25.93 -0.32 -6.09
N ARG A 408 25.52 0.71 -6.85
CA ARG A 408 26.21 2.01 -6.84
C ARG A 408 26.10 2.71 -5.48
N LEU A 409 24.95 2.64 -4.83
CA LEU A 409 24.77 3.17 -3.49
C LEU A 409 25.64 2.41 -2.48
N ALA A 410 25.71 1.08 -2.58
CA ALA A 410 26.53 0.24 -1.72
C ALA A 410 28.02 0.62 -1.83
N GLN A 411 28.54 0.77 -3.05
CA GLN A 411 29.91 1.23 -3.31
C GLN A 411 30.22 2.61 -2.69
N ALA A 412 29.26 3.54 -2.78
CA ALA A 412 29.40 4.87 -2.18
C ALA A 412 29.50 4.83 -0.65
N TRP A 413 28.99 3.76 -0.02
CA TRP A 413 29.00 3.52 1.42
C TRP A 413 30.09 2.54 1.87
N GLY A 414 31.03 2.19 0.98
CA GLY A 414 32.16 1.33 1.32
C GLY A 414 31.85 -0.17 1.32
N VAL A 415 30.83 -0.60 0.56
CA VAL A 415 30.49 -2.01 0.28
C VAL A 415 30.96 -2.44 -1.09
#